data_AF-A0A1U8LEM4-F1
#
_entry.id   AF-A0A1U8LEM4-F1
#
_cell.length_a   1.000
_cell.length_b   1.000
_cell.length_c   1.000
_cell.angle_alpha   90.00
_cell.angle_beta   90.00
_cell.angle_gamma   90.00
#
_symmetry.space_group_name_H-M   'P 1'
#
loop_
_entity.id
_entity.type
_entity.pdbx_description
1 polymer ?
#
loop_
_entity_poly.entity_id
_entity_poly.type
_entity_poly.pdbx_seq_one_letter_code
_entity_poly.pdbx_strand_id
1 'polypeptide(L)'
;MQVIVKARVPIIKFVEKKSGVTFDISFDVDNGPKAAEFIKEAVLKWPQFRPLCLILKVFLQQRDLNEVYSSGIGSYALLAMIIAMLQKV
;
A
#
# COMPACT_ATOMS: atom_id res chain seq x y z
N MET A 1 -14.57 -15.93 2.71
CA MET A 1 -13.26 -15.98 3.38
C MET A 1 -12.33 -16.77 2.50
N GLN A 2 -11.15 -16.24 2.19
CA GLN A 2 -10.16 -16.83 1.32
C GLN A 2 -8.83 -16.88 2.07
N VAL A 3 -8.12 -18.00 1.98
CA VAL A 3 -6.79 -18.17 2.59
C VAL A 3 -5.75 -18.23 1.48
N ILE A 4 -4.79 -17.32 1.50
CA ILE A 4 -3.70 -17.20 0.52
C ILE A 4 -2.40 -17.65 1.20
N VAL A 5 -2.11 -18.94 1.13
CA VAL A 5 -0.95 -19.55 1.82
C VAL A 5 0.34 -19.59 0.99
N LYS A 6 0.24 -19.51 -0.34
CA LYS A 6 1.39 -19.67 -1.26
C LYS A 6 2.22 -18.40 -1.45
N ALA A 7 1.74 -17.26 -0.97
CA ALA A 7 2.47 -15.99 -1.07
C ALA A 7 3.59 -15.92 -0.02
N ARG A 8 4.58 -15.05 -0.23
CA ARG A 8 5.67 -14.81 0.73
C ARG A 8 5.15 -14.45 2.12
N VAL A 9 4.04 -13.71 2.19
CA VAL A 9 3.31 -13.43 3.42
C VAL A 9 1.95 -14.13 3.31
N PRO A 10 1.67 -15.14 4.16
CA PRO A 10 0.35 -15.77 4.21
C PRO A 10 -0.71 -14.78 4.69
N ILE A 11 -1.84 -14.72 3.97
CA ILE A 11 -2.93 -13.77 4.26
C ILE A 11 -4.28 -14.50 4.32
N ILE A 12 -5.09 -14.16 5.33
CA ILE A 12 -6.52 -14.48 5.38
C ILE A 12 -7.29 -13.24 4.93
N LYS A 13 -8.03 -13.36 3.82
CA LYS A 13 -8.84 -12.29 3.22
C LYS A 13 -10.33 -12.54 3.43
N PHE A 14 -11.08 -11.54 3.88
CA PHE A 14 -12.54 -11.62 3.99
C PHE A 14 -13.18 -10.24 3.90
N VAL A 15 -14.50 -10.22 3.71
CA VAL A 15 -15.31 -9.00 3.76
C VAL A 15 -16.18 -9.08 5.01
N GLU A 16 -16.10 -8.07 5.86
CA GLU A 16 -16.94 -7.98 7.06
C GLU A 16 -18.38 -7.63 6.66
N LYS A 17 -19.35 -8.36 7.22
CA LYS A 17 -20.73 -8.37 6.70
C LYS A 17 -21.49 -7.05 6.90
N LYS A 18 -21.22 -6.32 7.98
CA LYS A 18 -21.97 -5.11 8.34
C LYS A 18 -21.48 -3.87 7.60
N SER A 19 -20.17 -3.70 7.48
CA SER A 19 -19.49 -2.54 6.88
C SER A 19 -19.14 -2.74 5.41
N GLY A 20 -19.05 -3.99 4.94
CA GLY A 20 -18.57 -4.31 3.59
C GLY A 20 -17.07 -4.07 3.39
N VAL A 21 -16.32 -3.79 4.47
CA VAL A 21 -14.87 -3.53 4.40
C VAL A 21 -14.14 -4.84 4.15
N THR A 22 -13.17 -4.79 3.23
CA THR A 22 -12.25 -5.91 2.97
C THR A 22 -11.13 -5.91 4.00
N PHE A 23 -10.94 -7.04 4.67
CA PHE A 23 -9.90 -7.28 5.66
C PHE A 23 -8.88 -8.29 5.13
N ASP A 24 -7.61 -7.96 5.35
CA ASP A 24 -6.47 -8.83 5.12
C ASP A 24 -5.75 -9.04 6.47
N ILE A 25 -5.67 -10.27 6.95
CA ILE A 25 -5.00 -10.65 8.19
C ILE A 25 -3.76 -11.47 7.86
N SER A 26 -2.60 -11.00 8.32
CA SER A 26 -1.33 -11.73 8.30
C SER A 26 -0.81 -11.91 9.72
N PHE A 27 -0.05 -12.97 9.97
CA PHE A 27 0.51 -13.27 11.29
C PHE A 27 2.02 -13.04 11.31
N ASP A 28 2.53 -12.48 12.41
CA ASP A 28 3.95 -12.36 12.71
C ASP A 28 4.78 -11.59 11.66
N VAL A 29 4.19 -10.49 11.13
CA VAL A 29 4.83 -9.63 10.11
C VAL A 29 5.10 -8.25 10.70
N ASP A 30 6.20 -8.12 11.44
CA ASP A 30 6.66 -6.85 12.03
C ASP A 30 6.89 -5.72 11.02
N ASN A 31 7.13 -6.09 9.76
CA ASN A 31 7.43 -5.13 8.70
C ASN A 31 6.21 -4.27 8.34
N GLY A 32 4.99 -4.80 8.50
CA GLY A 32 3.75 -4.09 8.17
C GLY A 32 3.53 -2.86 9.06
N PRO A 33 3.49 -3.01 10.40
CA PRO A 33 3.38 -1.89 11.32
C PRO A 33 4.51 -0.85 11.17
N LYS A 34 5.76 -1.30 11.02
CA LYS A 34 6.91 -0.41 10.81
C LYS A 34 6.78 0.41 9.52
N ALA A 35 6.34 -0.23 8.42
CA ALA A 35 6.08 0.47 7.16
C ALA A 35 4.94 1.48 7.30
N ALA A 36 3.87 1.15 8.02
CA ALA A 36 2.77 2.07 8.26
C ALA A 36 3.23 3.32 9.03
N GLU A 37 4.07 3.15 10.07
CA GLU A 37 4.59 4.28 10.84
C GLU A 37 5.50 5.18 9.99
N PHE A 38 6.41 4.59 9.22
CA PHE A 38 7.26 5.33 8.28
C PHE A 38 6.44 6.19 7.29
N ILE A 39 5.33 5.65 6.77
CA ILE A 39 4.45 6.40 5.87
C ILE A 39 3.70 7.52 6.60
N LYS A 40 3.25 7.31 7.84
CA LYS A 40 2.60 8.37 8.63
C LYS A 40 3.55 9.53 8.87
N GLU A 41 4.80 9.26 9.23
CA GLU A 41 5.81 10.29 9.40
C GLU A 41 6.02 11.10 8.11
N ALA A 42 6.07 10.45 6.95
CA ALA A 42 6.17 11.13 5.67
C ALA A 42 4.96 12.03 5.36
N VAL A 43 3.75 11.57 5.68
CA VAL A 43 2.52 12.37 5.53
C VAL A 43 2.57 13.63 6.40
N LEU A 44 3.08 13.53 7.63
CA LEU A 44 3.21 14.67 8.54
C LEU A 44 4.33 15.62 8.10
N LYS A 45 5.45 15.08 7.61
CA LYS A 45 6.64 15.84 7.23
C LYS A 45 6.46 16.64 5.94
N TRP A 46 5.78 16.07 4.94
CA TRP A 46 5.60 16.71 3.63
C TRP A 46 4.12 16.82 3.27
N PRO A 47 3.48 18.00 3.43
CA PRO A 47 2.07 18.19 3.11
C PRO A 47 1.71 17.82 1.65
N GLN A 48 2.64 18.01 0.71
CA GLN A 48 2.51 17.64 -0.70
C GLN A 48 2.52 16.12 -0.95
N PHE A 49 2.94 15.30 0.01
CA PHE A 49 3.04 13.85 -0.15
C PHE A 49 1.67 13.21 -0.43
N ARG A 50 0.64 13.59 0.34
CA ARG A 50 -0.71 13.03 0.21
C ARG A 50 -1.35 13.32 -1.18
N PRO A 51 -1.40 14.57 -1.68
CA PRO A 51 -1.96 14.83 -3.00
C PRO A 51 -1.16 14.14 -4.12
N LEU A 52 0.18 14.11 -4.04
CA LEU A 52 1.02 13.39 -5.01
C LEU A 52 0.71 11.89 -5.04
N CYS A 53 0.59 11.26 -3.86
CA CYS A 53 0.22 9.85 -3.75
C CYS A 53 -1.13 9.56 -4.42
N LEU A 54 -2.14 10.41 -4.21
CA LEU A 54 -3.47 10.21 -4.77
C LEU A 54 -3.47 10.33 -6.29
N ILE A 55 -2.86 11.39 -6.83
CA ILE A 55 -2.80 11.61 -8.29
C ILE A 55 -2.07 10.45 -8.97
N LEU A 56 -0.92 10.03 -8.44
CA LEU A 56 -0.13 8.96 -9.03
C LEU A 56 -0.82 7.59 -8.92
N LYS A 57 -1.51 7.31 -7.81
CA LYS A 57 -2.32 6.09 -7.68
C LYS A 57 -3.41 6.03 -8.73
N VAL A 58 -4.16 7.12 -8.91
CA VAL A 58 -5.22 7.18 -9.93
C VAL A 58 -4.63 7.06 -11.34
N PHE A 59 -3.51 7.74 -11.61
CA PHE A 59 -2.82 7.69 -12.91
C PHE A 59 -2.38 6.27 -13.30
N LEU A 60 -1.83 5.52 -12.35
CA LEU A 60 -1.40 4.14 -12.56
C LEU A 60 -2.60 3.19 -12.69
N GLN A 61 -3.65 3.41 -11.90
CA GLN A 61 -4.88 2.64 -11.98
C GLN A 61 -5.55 2.77 -13.35
N GLN A 62 -5.60 3.98 -13.91
CA GLN A 62 -6.16 4.21 -15.25
C GLN A 62 -5.40 3.48 -16.38
N ARG A 63 -4.22 2.93 -16.10
CA ARG A 63 -3.35 2.22 -17.04
C ARG A 63 -3.17 0.75 -16.68
N ASP A 64 -3.92 0.25 -15.70
CA ASP A 64 -3.79 -1.11 -15.16
C ASP A 64 -2.37 -1.43 -14.62
N LEU A 65 -1.65 -0.40 -14.16
CA LEU A 65 -0.28 -0.50 -13.63
C LEU A 65 -0.22 -0.47 -12.09
N ASN A 66 -1.35 -0.55 -11.39
CA ASN A 66 -1.42 -0.46 -9.93
C ASN A 66 -1.37 -1.82 -9.21
N GLU A 67 -1.27 -2.92 -9.93
CA GLU A 67 -1.29 -4.28 -9.39
C GLU A 67 0.05 -5.00 -9.62
N VAL A 68 0.69 -5.46 -8.54
CA VAL A 68 2.00 -6.16 -8.62
C VAL A 68 1.86 -7.50 -9.35
N TYR A 69 0.73 -8.17 -9.17
CA TYR A 69 0.47 -9.48 -9.77
C TYR A 69 0.50 -9.43 -11.31
N SER A 70 0.09 -8.31 -11.91
CA SER A 70 0.12 -8.07 -13.36
C SER A 70 1.37 -7.28 -13.82
N SER A 71 2.48 -7.36 -13.06
CA SER A 71 3.73 -6.63 -13.35
C SER A 71 3.66 -5.10 -13.24
N GLY A 72 2.63 -4.57 -12.58
CA GLY A 72 2.54 -3.16 -12.19
C GLY A 72 3.34 -2.83 -10.92
N ILE A 73 3.12 -1.63 -10.38
CA ILE A 73 3.77 -1.13 -9.16
C ILE A 73 2.84 -1.20 -7.96
N GLY A 74 3.33 -1.78 -6.86
CA GLY A 74 2.61 -1.84 -5.60
C GLY A 74 2.57 -0.49 -4.90
N SER A 75 1.50 -0.25 -4.14
CA SER A 75 1.31 1.02 -3.40
C SER A 75 2.52 1.41 -2.55
N TYR A 76 3.09 0.48 -1.76
CA TYR A 76 4.24 0.81 -0.91
C TYR A 76 5.47 1.24 -1.71
N ALA A 77 5.77 0.57 -2.82
CA ALA A 77 6.91 0.93 -3.69
C ALA A 77 6.74 2.33 -4.28
N LEU A 78 5.54 2.65 -4.78
CA LEU A 78 5.22 3.99 -5.26
C LEU A 78 5.42 5.05 -4.17
N LEU A 79 4.90 4.79 -2.96
CA LEU A 79 5.04 5.70 -1.83
C LEU A 79 6.51 5.94 -1.47
N ALA A 80 7.33 4.88 -1.45
CA ALA A 80 8.77 4.99 -1.20
C ALA A 80 9.50 5.81 -2.27
N MET A 81 9.13 5.68 -3.55
CA MET A 81 9.68 6.49 -4.64
C MET A 81 9.34 7.97 -4.48
N ILE A 82 8.10 8.29 -4.09
CA ILE A 82 7.68 9.68 -3.85
C ILE A 82 8.46 10.25 -2.65
N ILE A 83 8.63 9.49 -1.56
CA ILE A 83 9.44 9.91 -0.42
C ILE A 83 10.89 10.18 -0.85
N ALA A 84 11.50 9.28 -1.61
CA ALA A 84 12.87 9.44 -2.09
C ALA A 84 13.04 10.66 -3.01
N MET A 85 12.00 11.01 -3.78
CA MET A 85 11.98 12.24 -4.58
C MET A 85 11.90 13.48 -3.66
N LEU A 86 10.96 13.49 -2.70
CA LEU A 86 10.78 14.62 -1.77
C LEU A 86 11.94 14.83 -0.79
N GLN A 87 12.73 13.80 -0.50
CA GLN A 87 13.95 13.91 0.31
C GLN A 87 15.10 14.61 -0.41
N LYS A 88 15.07 14.64 -1.76
CA LYS A 88 16.11 15.25 -2.60
C LYS A 88 15.78 16.68 -3.03
N VAL A 89 14.60 17.17 -2.67
CA VAL A 89 14.15 18.56 -2.87
C VAL A 89 14.45 19.34 -1.59
#